data_AF-A0A3B3SYA2-F1
#
_entry.id   AF-A0A3B3SYA2-F1
#
_cell.length_a   1.000
_cell.length_b   1.000
_cell.length_c   1.000
_cell.angle_alpha   90.00
_cell.angle_beta   90.00
_cell.angle_gamma   90.00
#
_symmetry.space_group_name_H-M   'P 1'
#
loop_
_entity.id
_entity.type
_entity.pdbx_description
1 polymer ?
#
loop_
_entity_poly.entity_id
_entity_poly.type
_entity_poly.pdbx_seq_one_letter_code
_entity_poly.pdbx_strand_id
1 'polypeptide(L)'
;RAARPAQHEGAVARRLWVNPANKVCADCGAASPEWASVNLLVVICDACAGQHRSLGINVSKVRSLKMDSKVWTNPLIQMENVALRAVPVLWP
;
A
#
# COMPACT_ATOMS: atom_id res chain seq x y z
N ARG A 1 5.35 -33.16 -11.17
CA ARG A 1 5.59 -31.80 -10.64
C ARG A 1 4.26 -31.05 -10.72
N ALA A 2 3.47 -31.07 -9.64
CA ALA A 2 2.13 -30.47 -9.62
C ALA A 2 2.24 -28.94 -9.54
N ALA A 3 1.56 -28.22 -10.45
CA ALA A 3 1.41 -26.77 -10.36
C ALA A 3 0.54 -26.44 -9.14
N ARG A 4 1.07 -25.63 -8.21
CA ARG A 4 0.31 -25.12 -7.08
C ARG A 4 -0.80 -24.18 -7.60
N PRO A 5 -2.03 -24.24 -7.07
CA PRO A 5 -3.11 -23.38 -7.52
C PRO A 5 -2.81 -21.92 -7.15
N ALA A 6 -2.93 -21.02 -8.11
CA ALA A 6 -2.65 -19.57 -8.01
C ALA A 6 -3.69 -18.79 -7.16
N GLN A 7 -4.13 -19.35 -6.03
CA GLN A 7 -5.33 -18.89 -5.34
C GLN A 7 -5.08 -17.93 -4.16
N HIS A 8 -3.89 -17.37 -4.01
CA HIS A 8 -3.60 -16.48 -2.87
C HIS A 8 -2.77 -15.22 -3.19
N GLU A 9 -2.21 -15.11 -4.40
CA GLU A 9 -1.37 -13.97 -4.76
C GLU A 9 -2.26 -12.80 -5.24
N GLY A 10 -2.34 -11.73 -4.43
CA GLY A 10 -3.06 -10.50 -4.80
C GLY A 10 -4.49 -10.36 -4.26
N ALA A 11 -5.00 -11.30 -3.46
CA ALA A 11 -6.31 -11.14 -2.82
C ALA A 11 -6.36 -9.89 -1.91
N VAL A 12 -5.30 -9.65 -1.14
CA VAL A 12 -5.19 -8.48 -0.27
C VAL A 12 -5.03 -7.18 -1.07
N ALA A 13 -4.17 -7.16 -2.10
CA ALA A 13 -4.02 -6.00 -2.99
C ALA A 13 -5.36 -5.61 -3.65
N ARG A 14 -6.15 -6.60 -4.09
CA ARG A 14 -7.48 -6.37 -4.65
C ARG A 14 -8.43 -5.76 -3.62
N ARG A 15 -8.42 -6.24 -2.37
CA ARG A 15 -9.23 -5.69 -1.28
C ARG A 15 -8.87 -4.24 -0.97
N LEU A 16 -7.57 -3.93 -0.94
CA LEU A 16 -7.09 -2.55 -0.80
C LEU A 16 -7.60 -1.66 -1.91
N TRP A 17 -7.61 -2.14 -3.17
CA TRP A 17 -8.12 -1.38 -4.29
C TRP A 17 -9.63 -1.13 -4.25
N VAL A 18 -10.43 -2.12 -3.88
CA VAL A 18 -11.90 -1.95 -3.88
C VAL A 18 -12.39 -1.13 -2.69
N ASN A 19 -11.58 -0.99 -1.63
CA ASN A 19 -11.93 -0.19 -0.48
C ASN A 19 -12.06 1.31 -0.86
N PRO A 20 -13.25 1.93 -0.65
CA PRO A 20 -13.47 3.35 -0.92
C PRO A 20 -12.52 4.29 -0.15
N ALA A 21 -12.07 3.90 1.05
CA ALA A 21 -11.14 4.70 1.86
C ALA A 21 -9.74 4.82 1.22
N ASN A 22 -9.39 3.90 0.32
CA ASN A 22 -8.08 3.83 -0.33
C ASN A 22 -8.08 4.41 -1.74
N LYS A 23 -9.10 5.19 -2.12
CA LYS A 23 -9.22 5.79 -3.46
C LYS A 23 -8.41 7.06 -3.66
N VAL A 24 -7.87 7.61 -2.57
CA VAL A 24 -7.05 8.81 -2.58
C VAL A 24 -5.75 8.57 -1.83
N CYS A 25 -4.69 9.22 -2.28
CA CYS A 25 -3.40 9.23 -1.61
C CYS A 25 -3.55 9.78 -0.19
N ALA A 26 -3.00 9.07 0.79
CA ALA A 26 -3.06 9.46 2.19
C ALA A 26 -2.34 10.80 2.48
N ASP A 27 -1.36 11.18 1.65
CA ASP A 27 -0.55 12.38 1.90
C ASP A 27 -1.05 13.60 1.12
N CYS A 28 -1.39 13.44 -0.16
CA CYS A 28 -1.69 14.56 -1.06
C CYS A 28 -3.11 14.54 -1.65
N GLY A 29 -3.91 13.52 -1.35
CA GLY A 29 -5.28 13.39 -1.86
C GLY A 29 -5.39 13.02 -3.35
N ALA A 30 -4.27 12.84 -4.06
CA ALA A 30 -4.29 12.41 -5.47
C ALA A 30 -5.08 11.10 -5.65
N ALA A 31 -5.92 11.04 -6.68
CA ALA A 31 -6.76 9.88 -6.94
C ALA A 31 -5.96 8.63 -7.34
N SER A 32 -6.55 7.46 -7.10
CA SER A 32 -6.07 6.16 -7.58
C SER A 32 -4.61 5.85 -7.18
N PRO A 33 -4.28 5.84 -5.88
CA PRO A 33 -2.94 5.45 -5.44
C PRO A 33 -2.62 4.01 -5.84
N GLU A 34 -1.39 3.77 -6.31
CA GLU A 34 -0.94 2.46 -6.79
C GLU A 34 0.21 1.87 -5.96
N TRP A 35 0.58 2.59 -4.91
CA TRP A 35 1.65 2.23 -3.99
C TRP A 35 1.14 2.26 -2.56
N ALA A 36 1.88 1.62 -1.67
CA ALA A 36 1.57 1.64 -0.25
C ALA A 36 2.85 1.54 0.59
N SER A 37 2.84 2.19 1.74
CA SER A 37 3.84 1.97 2.78
C SER A 37 3.33 0.92 3.75
N VAL A 38 3.91 -0.28 3.71
CA VAL A 38 3.32 -1.44 4.39
C VAL A 38 3.47 -1.41 5.91
N ASN A 39 4.49 -0.73 6.43
CA ASN A 39 4.68 -0.57 7.87
C ASN A 39 3.89 0.62 8.43
N LEU A 40 3.60 1.63 7.61
CA LEU A 40 2.80 2.80 7.98
C LEU A 40 1.31 2.60 7.71
N LEU A 41 0.96 1.51 7.02
CA LEU A 41 -0.41 1.12 6.67
C LEU A 41 -1.15 2.18 5.83
N VAL A 42 -0.45 2.86 4.91
CA VAL A 42 -1.06 3.90 4.04
C VAL A 42 -0.93 3.56 2.57
N VAL A 43 -1.93 3.94 1.76
CA VAL A 43 -1.86 3.95 0.29
C VAL A 43 -1.45 5.34 -0.20
N ILE A 44 -0.53 5.39 -1.16
CA ILE A 44 0.10 6.61 -1.64
C ILE A 44 0.23 6.62 -3.16
N CYS A 45 0.24 7.81 -3.76
CA CYS A 45 0.49 7.97 -5.19
C CYS A 45 1.98 7.78 -5.52
N ASP A 46 2.30 7.74 -6.81
CA ASP A 46 3.67 7.53 -7.30
C ASP A 46 4.66 8.60 -6.79
N ALA A 47 4.26 9.87 -6.78
CA ALA A 47 5.08 10.97 -6.30
C ALA A 47 5.40 10.85 -4.80
N CYS A 48 4.39 10.58 -3.96
CA CYS A 48 4.58 10.36 -2.53
C CYS A 48 5.36 9.07 -2.24
N ALA A 49 5.19 8.02 -3.07
CA ALA A 49 6.02 6.83 -3.00
C ALA A 49 7.51 7.14 -3.22
N GLY A 50 7.83 8.06 -4.14
CA GLY A 50 9.19 8.58 -4.32
C GLY A 50 9.74 9.25 -3.05
N GLN A 51 8.95 10.13 -2.43
CA GLN A 51 9.34 10.81 -1.18
C GLN A 51 9.55 9.80 -0.04
N HIS A 52 8.64 8.86 0.12
CA HIS A 52 8.75 7.79 1.12
C HIS A 52 9.99 6.90 0.91
N ARG A 53 10.44 6.69 -0.33
CA ARG A 53 11.69 5.94 -0.60
C ARG A 53 12.92 6.70 -0.12
N SER A 54 12.93 8.02 -0.26
CA SER A 54 14.04 8.88 0.20
C SER A 54 14.22 8.86 1.73
N LEU A 55 13.17 8.55 2.49
CA LEU A 55 13.24 8.39 3.95
C LEU A 55 14.00 7.13 4.41
N GLY A 56 14.21 6.16 3.49
CA GLY A 56 14.88 4.90 3.78
C GLY A 56 13.96 3.80 4.32
N ILE A 57 14.42 2.55 4.14
CA ILE A 57 13.63 1.32 4.39
C ILE A 57 13.23 1.10 5.86
N ASN A 58 13.97 1.69 6.79
CA ASN A 58 13.67 1.62 8.21
C ASN A 58 12.48 2.52 8.60
N VAL A 59 12.23 3.57 7.81
CA VAL A 59 11.15 4.53 8.04
C VAL A 59 9.91 4.15 7.23
N SER A 60 10.05 3.93 5.93
CA SER A 60 8.93 3.60 5.06
C SER A 60 9.24 2.44 4.12
N LYS A 61 8.44 1.39 4.22
CA LYS A 61 8.54 0.17 3.40
C LYS A 61 7.55 0.26 2.23
N VAL A 62 7.96 0.94 1.17
CA VAL A 62 7.15 1.16 -0.02
C VAL A 62 7.03 -0.11 -0.89
N ARG A 63 5.81 -0.47 -1.29
CA ARG A 63 5.48 -1.62 -2.15
C ARG A 63 4.41 -1.27 -3.17
N SER A 64 4.53 -1.83 -4.37
CA SER A 64 3.55 -1.65 -5.45
C SER A 64 2.34 -2.52 -5.20
N LEU A 65 1.14 -1.94 -5.34
CA LEU A 65 -0.11 -2.71 -5.34
C LEU A 65 -0.27 -3.55 -6.61
N LYS A 66 0.37 -3.14 -7.73
CA LYS A 66 0.35 -3.85 -9.02
C LYS A 66 1.46 -4.89 -9.17
N MET A 67 2.69 -4.51 -8.85
CA MET A 67 3.87 -5.28 -9.23
C MET A 67 4.35 -6.24 -8.14
N ASP A 68 4.08 -5.95 -6.86
CA ASP A 68 4.59 -6.73 -5.72
C ASP A 68 3.56 -7.75 -5.18
N SER A 69 2.95 -8.55 -6.06
CA SER A 69 1.84 -9.47 -5.71
C SER A 69 2.15 -10.45 -4.57
N LYS A 70 3.43 -10.83 -4.39
CA LYS A 70 3.90 -11.76 -3.35
C LYS A 70 4.02 -11.13 -1.96
N VAL A 71 4.03 -9.80 -1.86
CA VAL A 71 4.15 -9.11 -0.57
C VAL A 71 2.80 -9.08 0.14
N TRP A 72 1.71 -9.01 -0.62
CA TRP A 72 0.33 -8.84 -0.16
C TRP A 72 -0.26 -10.15 0.40
N THR A 73 0.20 -10.52 1.60
CA THR A 73 -0.23 -11.71 2.34
C THR A 73 -1.27 -11.38 3.41
N ASN A 74 -2.00 -12.40 3.90
CA ASN A 74 -3.08 -12.24 4.89
C ASN A 74 -2.73 -11.39 6.14
N PRO A 75 -1.51 -11.44 6.71
CA PRO A 75 -1.16 -10.56 7.83
C PRO A 75 -1.24 -9.05 7.50
N LEU A 76 -1.14 -8.66 6.22
CA LEU A 76 -1.24 -7.27 5.76
C LEU A 76 -2.69 -6.79 5.56
N ILE A 77 -3.68 -7.64 5.83
CA ILE A 77 -5.12 -7.30 5.84
C ILE A 77 -5.42 -6.13 6.79
N GLN A 78 -4.57 -5.85 7.78
CA GLN A 78 -4.75 -4.70 8.67
C GLN A 78 -4.77 -3.34 7.93
N MET A 79 -4.22 -3.26 6.71
CA MET A 79 -4.35 -2.08 5.86
C MET A 79 -5.78 -1.85 5.34
N GLU A 80 -6.66 -2.84 5.42
CA GLU A 80 -8.07 -2.71 5.04
C GLU A 80 -8.83 -1.78 5.99
N ASN A 81 -8.33 -1.55 7.22
CA ASN A 81 -8.97 -0.71 8.24
C ASN A 81 -8.44 0.73 8.30
N VAL A 82 -7.59 1.16 7.38
CA VAL A 82 -7.00 2.52 7.45
C VAL A 82 -7.96 3.53 6.84
N ALA A 83 -8.96 3.88 7.64
CA ALA A 83 -9.53 5.21 7.60
C ALA A 83 -8.54 6.18 8.29
N LEU A 84 -7.97 7.09 7.51
CA LEU A 84 -7.64 8.43 7.98
C LEU A 84 -6.64 8.57 9.14
N ARG A 85 -5.53 7.83 9.14
CA ARG A 85 -4.31 8.39 9.76
C ARG A 85 -3.47 8.97 8.63
N ALA A 86 -3.86 10.17 8.18
CA ALA A 86 -2.90 11.08 7.59
C ALA A 86 -1.73 11.12 8.57
N VAL A 87 -0.56 10.61 8.18
CA VAL A 87 0.65 10.72 8.98
C VAL A 87 1.06 12.18 8.85
N PRO A 88 0.80 13.07 9.83
CA PRO A 88 0.95 14.51 9.62
C PRO A 88 2.42 14.94 9.65
N VAL A 89 3.36 14.00 9.56
CA VAL A 89 4.71 14.15 10.16
C VAL A 89 5.86 13.83 9.22
N LEU A 90 5.65 13.75 7.89
CA LEU A 90 6.76 13.47 6.97
C LEU A 90 6.97 14.51 5.86
N TRP A 91 6.20 15.60 5.82
CA TRP A 91 6.48 16.68 4.89
C TRP A 91 6.28 18.06 5.55
N PRO A 92 7.28 18.96 5.52
CA PRO A 92 7.12 20.35 5.94
C PRO A 92 6.18 21.14 5.00
#